data_AF-A0A8H4EGM6-F1
#
_entry.id   AF-A0A8H4EGM6-F1
#
_cell.length_a   1.000
_cell.length_b   1.000
_cell.length_c   1.000
_cell.angle_alpha   90.00
_cell.angle_beta   90.00
_cell.angle_gamma   90.00
#
_symmetry.space_group_name_H-M   'P 1'
#
loop_
_entity.id
_entity.type
_entity.pdbx_description
1 polymer ?
#
loop_
_entity_poly.entity_id
_entity_poly.type
_entity_poly.pdbx_seq_one_letter_code
_entity_poly.pdbx_strand_id
1 'polypeptide(L)'
;MLLEKHYGHLSYMTQQFCERGEESEFRKYILDIEKVCPSLKQYVSGSILDELEEEDWEIEIDFETVKSFFDPVVNKILRLISAQLDAKLSSGFHSVKLQFQPYPMAAIERGAVGYGLDMDAVKNRVLKWTYGFDHNPKFQEGDPPSRKTSNRRIEKFRLMAKRGIQVEVNQRFYARMYPFDPDQTGMLFNFYYTAKKNCRVL
;
A
#
# COMPACT_ATOMS: atom_id res chain seq x y z
N MET A 1 -3.97 -13.96 -6.89
CA MET A 1 -4.00 -15.41 -7.18
C MET A 1 -3.85 -16.31 -5.96
N LEU A 2 -2.76 -16.32 -5.18
CA LEU A 2 -2.68 -17.15 -3.95
C LEU A 2 -3.57 -16.65 -2.80
N LEU A 3 -3.68 -15.32 -2.63
CA LEU A 3 -4.58 -14.68 -1.66
C LEU A 3 -6.07 -14.92 -1.97
N GLU A 4 -6.46 -15.13 -3.22
CA GLU A 4 -7.89 -15.22 -3.60
C GLU A 4 -8.51 -16.59 -3.34
N LYS A 5 -7.71 -17.66 -3.27
CA LYS A 5 -8.23 -19.04 -3.15
C LYS A 5 -8.38 -19.55 -1.72
N HIS A 6 -7.84 -18.84 -0.72
CA HIS A 6 -7.80 -19.30 0.67
C HIS A 6 -8.32 -18.27 1.69
N TYR A 7 -9.07 -17.25 1.24
CA TYR A 7 -9.61 -16.20 2.12
C TYR A 7 -10.53 -16.75 3.21
N GLY A 8 -11.33 -17.78 2.91
CA GLY A 8 -12.19 -18.45 3.89
C GLY A 8 -11.38 -19.16 4.98
N HIS A 9 -10.28 -19.81 4.61
CA HIS A 9 -9.39 -20.47 5.57
C HIS A 9 -8.62 -19.46 6.43
N LEU A 10 -8.15 -18.36 5.84
CA LEU A 10 -7.48 -17.30 6.59
C LEU A 10 -8.43 -16.58 7.56
N SER A 11 -9.67 -16.33 7.13
CA SER A 11 -10.72 -15.75 7.96
C SER A 11 -11.09 -16.68 9.12
N TYR A 12 -11.25 -17.97 8.86
CA TYR A 12 -11.49 -18.98 9.89
C TYR A 12 -10.33 -19.11 10.89
N MET A 13 -9.08 -19.12 10.40
CA MET A 13 -7.88 -19.16 11.26
C MET A 13 -7.80 -17.91 12.15
N THR A 14 -8.15 -16.74 11.61
CA THR A 14 -8.17 -15.48 12.35
C THR A 14 -9.29 -15.47 13.39
N GLN A 15 -10.47 -15.99 13.05
CA GLN A 15 -11.60 -16.12 13.99
C GLN A 15 -11.27 -17.07 15.14
N GLN A 16 -10.72 -18.26 14.85
CA GLN A 16 -10.32 -19.22 15.88
C GLN A 16 -9.20 -18.68 16.78
N PHE A 17 -8.28 -17.89 16.21
CA PHE A 17 -7.22 -17.23 16.99
C PHE A 17 -7.77 -16.12 17.90
N CYS A 18 -8.72 -15.32 17.41
CA CYS A 18 -9.38 -14.29 18.22
C CYS A 18 -10.32 -14.86 19.30
N GLU A 19 -10.95 -16.01 19.07
CA GLU A 19 -11.82 -16.68 20.05
C GLU A 19 -11.05 -17.38 21.17
N ARG A 20 -9.78 -17.74 20.95
CA ARG A 20 -8.92 -18.46 21.92
C ARG A 20 -7.78 -17.62 22.50
N GLY A 21 -7.76 -16.34 22.18
CA GLY A 21 -6.71 -15.40 22.57
C GLY A 21 -6.87 -14.86 23.99
N GLU A 22 -7.06 -15.74 24.99
CA GLU A 22 -6.69 -15.42 26.37
C GLU A 22 -5.32 -16.06 26.65
N GLU A 23 -4.38 -15.27 27.19
CA GLU A 23 -3.02 -15.70 27.53
C GLU A 23 -3.01 -16.96 28.42
N SER A 24 -4.05 -17.13 29.24
CA SER A 24 -4.25 -18.27 30.15
C SER A 24 -4.62 -19.59 29.46
N GLU A 25 -5.01 -19.60 28.19
CA GLU A 25 -5.44 -20.80 27.46
C GLU A 25 -4.54 -21.18 26.27
N PHE A 26 -3.43 -20.45 26.04
CA PHE A 26 -2.55 -20.74 24.90
C PHE A 26 -1.89 -22.11 25.06
N ARG A 27 -2.42 -23.11 24.36
CA ARG A 27 -1.79 -24.42 24.24
C ARG A 27 -0.65 -24.31 23.24
N LYS A 28 0.55 -24.68 23.68
CA LYS A 28 1.73 -24.89 22.82
C LYS A 28 1.29 -25.65 21.56
N TYR A 29 1.61 -25.09 20.41
CA TYR A 29 1.23 -25.64 19.12
C TYR A 29 2.44 -26.30 18.49
N ILE A 30 2.35 -27.59 18.20
CA ILE A 30 3.41 -28.31 17.48
C ILE A 30 3.15 -28.14 15.98
N LEU A 31 4.09 -27.47 15.31
CA LEU A 31 4.10 -27.27 13.86
C LEU A 31 4.97 -28.35 13.21
N ASP A 32 4.33 -29.32 12.59
CA ASP A 32 4.97 -30.29 11.69
C ASP A 32 5.25 -29.60 10.33
N ILE A 33 6.52 -29.24 10.10
CA ILE A 33 6.95 -28.55 8.88
C ILE A 33 6.83 -29.46 7.66
N GLU A 34 7.06 -30.76 7.82
CA GLU A 34 6.98 -31.71 6.72
C GLU A 34 5.55 -31.82 6.17
N LYS A 35 4.55 -31.72 7.06
CA LYS A 35 3.14 -31.74 6.68
C LYS A 35 2.62 -30.39 6.20
N VAL A 36 3.01 -29.29 6.86
CA VAL A 36 2.44 -27.96 6.58
C VAL A 36 3.18 -27.26 5.44
N CYS A 37 4.51 -27.35 5.39
CA CYS A 37 5.33 -26.66 4.40
C CYS A 37 6.66 -27.39 4.12
N PRO A 38 6.63 -28.56 3.45
CA PRO A 38 7.85 -29.34 3.18
C PRO A 38 8.87 -28.59 2.30
N SER A 39 8.42 -27.59 1.54
CA SER A 39 9.30 -26.72 0.77
C SER A 39 10.26 -25.88 1.63
N LEU A 40 10.01 -25.74 2.93
CA LEU A 40 10.91 -25.05 3.85
C LEU A 40 12.23 -25.82 4.04
N LYS A 41 12.23 -27.15 3.89
CA LYS A 41 13.40 -28.02 4.11
C LYS A 41 14.63 -27.57 3.33
N GLN A 42 14.44 -27.10 2.09
CA GLN A 42 15.54 -26.65 1.21
C GLN A 42 16.22 -25.35 1.65
N TYR A 43 15.61 -24.61 2.59
CA TYR A 43 16.10 -23.31 3.06
C TYR A 43 16.73 -23.38 4.45
N VAL A 44 16.68 -24.54 5.11
CA VAL A 44 17.32 -24.78 6.39
C VAL A 44 18.70 -25.39 6.14
N SER A 45 19.71 -24.95 6.90
CA SER A 45 21.09 -25.41 6.75
C SER A 45 21.86 -25.29 8.06
N GLY A 46 22.93 -26.06 8.20
CA GLY A 46 23.81 -26.01 9.37
C GLY A 46 23.14 -26.58 10.62
N SER A 47 23.46 -26.04 11.79
CA SER A 47 22.98 -26.58 13.07
C SER A 47 21.46 -26.64 13.19
N ILE A 48 20.73 -25.72 12.54
CA ILE A 48 19.25 -25.72 12.54
C ILE A 48 18.71 -26.92 11.76
N LEU A 49 19.40 -27.36 10.71
CA LEU A 49 19.00 -28.54 9.95
C LEU A 49 19.15 -29.79 10.82
N ASP A 50 20.31 -29.91 11.49
CA ASP A 50 20.59 -31.03 12.38
C ASP A 50 19.56 -31.11 13.52
N GLU A 51 19.23 -29.98 14.16
CA GLU A 51 18.21 -29.89 15.20
C GLU A 51 16.80 -30.27 14.70
N LEU A 52 16.40 -29.83 13.50
CA LEU A 52 15.09 -30.17 12.94
C LEU A 52 15.01 -31.62 12.46
N GLU A 53 16.12 -32.22 12.01
CA GLU A 53 16.14 -33.64 11.65
C GLU A 53 16.04 -34.55 12.88
N GLU A 54 16.63 -34.15 14.01
CA GLU A 54 16.51 -34.88 15.29
C GLU A 54 15.09 -34.80 15.88
N GLU A 55 14.42 -33.67 15.71
CA GLU A 55 13.06 -33.42 16.23
C GLU A 55 11.96 -33.71 15.17
N ASP A 56 12.23 -34.57 14.19
CA ASP A 56 11.27 -35.01 13.15
C ASP A 56 10.56 -33.85 12.40
N TRP A 57 11.25 -32.72 12.23
CA TRP A 57 10.74 -31.48 11.64
C TRP A 57 9.54 -30.87 12.38
N GLU A 58 9.35 -31.22 13.65
CA GLU A 58 8.34 -30.67 14.54
C GLU A 58 8.91 -29.49 15.35
N ILE A 59 8.25 -28.33 15.28
CA ILE A 59 8.63 -27.16 16.08
C ILE A 59 7.53 -26.86 17.07
N GLU A 60 7.88 -26.76 18.35
CA GLU A 60 6.98 -26.23 19.37
C GLU A 60 6.92 -24.70 19.28
N ILE A 61 5.74 -24.17 18.99
CA ILE A 61 5.49 -22.73 18.93
C ILE A 61 4.69 -22.31 20.16
N ASP A 62 5.33 -21.49 20.99
CA ASP A 62 4.70 -20.87 22.16
C ASP A 62 4.12 -19.48 21.88
N PHE A 63 3.41 -18.93 22.87
CA PHE A 63 2.74 -17.65 22.75
C PHE A 63 3.72 -16.52 22.45
N GLU A 64 4.86 -16.48 23.13
CA GLU A 64 5.88 -15.44 22.95
C GLU A 64 6.48 -15.47 21.54
N THR A 65 6.71 -16.67 21.00
CA THR A 65 7.17 -16.86 19.63
C THR A 65 6.15 -16.31 18.63
N VAL A 66 4.87 -16.71 18.75
CA VAL A 66 3.80 -16.16 17.90
C VAL A 66 3.73 -14.64 18.04
N LYS A 67 3.69 -14.14 19.27
CA LYS A 67 3.62 -12.71 19.59
C LYS A 67 4.78 -11.96 18.93
N SER A 68 6.00 -12.49 18.98
CA SER A 68 7.18 -11.87 18.37
C SER A 68 7.06 -11.69 16.85
N PHE A 69 6.35 -12.58 16.14
CA PHE A 69 6.11 -12.46 14.71
C PHE A 69 5.18 -11.28 14.38
N PHE A 70 4.20 -11.02 15.24
CA PHE A 70 3.19 -9.98 15.04
C PHE A 70 3.56 -8.63 15.66
N ASP A 71 4.40 -8.61 16.70
CA ASP A 71 4.85 -7.39 17.39
C ASP A 71 5.35 -6.29 16.42
N PRO A 72 6.17 -6.58 15.39
CA PRO A 72 6.59 -5.56 14.42
C PRO A 72 5.41 -4.94 13.66
N VAL A 73 4.41 -5.75 13.29
CA VAL A 73 3.22 -5.31 12.55
C VAL A 73 2.31 -4.49 13.47
N VAL A 74 2.06 -4.97 14.68
CA VAL A 74 1.27 -4.26 15.71
C VAL A 74 1.93 -2.93 16.04
N ASN A 75 3.23 -2.90 16.31
CA ASN A 75 3.96 -1.67 16.59
C ASN A 75 3.92 -0.69 15.41
N LYS A 76 3.98 -1.18 14.18
CA LYS A 76 3.81 -0.33 12.98
C LYS A 76 2.41 0.26 12.91
N ILE A 77 1.37 -0.53 13.18
CA ILE A 77 -0.01 -0.04 13.22
C ILE A 77 -0.18 1.01 14.32
N LEU A 78 0.31 0.75 15.53
CA LEU A 78 0.26 1.71 16.65
C LEU A 78 0.97 3.01 16.29
N ARG A 79 2.18 2.95 15.72
CA ARG A 79 2.90 4.15 15.24
C ARG A 79 2.10 4.95 14.21
N LEU A 80 1.44 4.26 13.28
CA LEU A 80 0.61 4.93 12.26
C LEU A 80 -0.63 5.57 12.88
N ILE A 81 -1.30 4.89 13.83
CA ILE A 81 -2.44 5.44 14.54
C ILE A 81 -2.02 6.69 15.33
N SER A 82 -0.94 6.62 16.12
CA SER A 82 -0.43 7.77 16.87
C SER A 82 -0.09 8.94 15.96
N ALA A 83 0.63 8.71 14.87
CA ALA A 83 0.96 9.78 13.92
C ALA A 83 -0.29 10.44 13.30
N GLN A 84 -1.35 9.67 13.05
CA GLN A 84 -2.62 10.20 12.55
C GLN A 84 -3.39 10.99 13.62
N LEU A 85 -3.36 10.54 14.88
CA LEU A 85 -3.97 11.24 15.99
C LEU A 85 -3.24 12.55 16.28
N ASP A 86 -1.91 12.54 16.32
CA ASP A 86 -1.08 13.73 16.55
C ASP A 86 -1.29 14.77 15.45
N ALA A 87 -1.34 14.34 14.19
CA ALA A 87 -1.63 15.22 13.06
C ALA A 87 -3.02 15.88 13.17
N LYS A 88 -4.01 15.16 13.71
CA LYS A 88 -5.38 15.67 13.87
C LYS A 88 -5.55 16.55 15.11
N LEU A 89 -4.96 16.18 16.25
CA LEU A 89 -4.99 16.96 17.49
C LEU A 89 -4.24 18.30 17.34
N SER A 90 -3.13 18.30 16.61
CA SER A 90 -2.37 19.52 16.29
C SER A 90 -3.15 20.50 15.38
N SER A 91 -4.27 20.07 14.79
CA SER A 91 -5.16 20.92 13.98
C SER A 91 -6.36 21.49 14.74
N GLY A 92 -6.38 21.40 16.07
CA GLY A 92 -7.30 22.16 16.95
C GLY A 92 -8.63 21.49 17.29
N PHE A 93 -8.77 20.18 17.08
CA PHE A 93 -9.98 19.46 17.48
C PHE A 93 -10.03 19.22 18.99
N HIS A 94 -11.07 19.73 19.64
CA HIS A 94 -11.42 19.41 21.02
C HIS A 94 -12.24 18.12 21.05
N SER A 95 -11.77 17.12 21.81
CA SER A 95 -12.44 15.84 22.10
C SER A 95 -12.83 14.96 20.90
N VAL A 96 -11.95 14.03 20.52
CA VAL A 96 -12.29 12.91 19.62
C VAL A 96 -12.92 11.79 20.44
N LYS A 97 -14.22 11.52 20.26
CA LYS A 97 -14.82 10.25 20.72
C LYS A 97 -14.26 9.13 19.85
N LEU A 98 -13.25 8.43 20.35
CA LEU A 98 -12.75 7.20 19.74
C LEU A 98 -13.82 6.12 19.93
N GLN A 99 -14.66 5.92 18.92
CA GLN A 99 -15.50 4.72 18.88
C GLN A 99 -14.61 3.53 18.53
N PHE A 100 -14.19 2.79 19.54
CA PHE A 100 -13.48 1.54 19.35
C PHE A 100 -14.48 0.51 18.81
N GLN A 101 -14.44 0.26 17.50
CA GLN A 101 -15.16 -0.85 16.92
C GLN A 101 -14.43 -2.13 17.36
N PRO A 102 -15.06 -3.04 18.12
CA PRO A 102 -14.40 -4.23 18.65
C PRO A 102 -13.86 -5.17 17.56
N TYR A 103 -14.19 -4.92 16.29
CA TYR A 103 -13.75 -5.68 15.13
C TYR A 103 -13.32 -4.72 14.00
N PRO A 104 -12.05 -4.27 13.96
CA PRO A 104 -11.58 -3.34 12.92
C PRO A 104 -11.68 -3.93 11.51
N MET A 105 -11.51 -5.25 11.36
CA MET A 105 -11.77 -5.95 10.09
C MET A 105 -13.23 -5.82 9.66
N ALA A 106 -14.18 -6.05 10.57
CA ALA A 106 -15.60 -5.91 10.25
C ALA A 106 -15.98 -4.44 9.94
N ALA A 107 -15.26 -3.46 10.48
CA ALA A 107 -15.46 -2.06 10.11
C ALA A 107 -15.02 -1.77 8.65
N ILE A 108 -13.91 -2.36 8.21
CA ILE A 108 -13.46 -2.29 6.80
C ILE A 108 -14.50 -2.97 5.89
N GLU A 109 -14.94 -4.17 6.24
CA GLU A 109 -15.94 -4.91 5.47
C GLU A 109 -17.27 -4.15 5.38
N ARG A 110 -17.79 -3.64 6.51
CA ARG A 110 -19.00 -2.82 6.53
C ARG A 110 -18.85 -1.56 5.66
N GLY A 111 -17.70 -0.89 5.73
CA GLY A 111 -17.41 0.27 4.89
C GLY A 111 -17.37 -0.07 3.40
N ALA A 112 -16.77 -1.20 3.04
CA ALA A 112 -16.70 -1.67 1.66
C ALA A 112 -18.08 -2.07 1.11
N VAL A 113 -18.87 -2.83 1.87
CA VAL A 113 -20.25 -3.22 1.50
C VAL A 113 -21.13 -1.97 1.38
N GLY A 114 -21.07 -1.06 2.36
CA GLY A 114 -21.80 0.20 2.31
C GLY A 114 -21.47 1.03 1.07
N TYR A 115 -20.18 1.16 0.73
CA TYR A 115 -19.76 1.83 -0.50
C TYR A 115 -20.25 1.09 -1.77
N GLY A 116 -20.21 -0.24 -1.80
CA GLY A 116 -20.72 -1.01 -2.94
C GLY A 116 -22.23 -0.86 -3.16
N LEU A 117 -23.01 -0.67 -2.09
CA LEU A 117 -24.45 -0.42 -2.14
C LEU A 117 -24.79 1.01 -2.57
N ASP A 118 -23.95 1.99 -2.19
CA ASP A 118 -24.08 3.39 -2.58
C ASP A 118 -22.71 3.96 -2.96
N MET A 119 -22.35 3.78 -4.23
CA MET A 119 -21.07 4.26 -4.77
C MET A 119 -21.02 5.80 -4.82
N ASP A 120 -22.18 6.47 -4.82
CA ASP A 120 -22.31 7.93 -4.84
C ASP A 120 -22.12 8.57 -3.46
N ALA A 121 -22.09 7.75 -2.39
CA ALA A 121 -21.78 8.19 -1.03
C ALA A 121 -20.41 8.90 -0.95
N VAL A 122 -19.45 8.53 -1.82
CA VAL A 122 -18.14 9.18 -1.89
C VAL A 122 -18.10 10.15 -3.06
N LYS A 123 -18.40 11.43 -2.78
CA LYS A 123 -18.40 12.48 -3.81
C LYS A 123 -17.01 13.02 -4.15
N ASN A 124 -16.16 13.16 -3.13
CA ASN A 124 -14.90 13.88 -3.22
C ASN A 124 -13.74 13.05 -2.68
N ARG A 125 -12.54 13.23 -3.25
CA ARG A 125 -11.30 12.60 -2.80
C ARG A 125 -10.16 13.61 -2.77
N VAL A 126 -9.26 13.48 -1.80
CA VAL A 126 -8.02 14.26 -1.75
C VAL A 126 -6.91 13.47 -2.43
N LEU A 127 -6.28 14.05 -3.46
CA LEU A 127 -5.25 13.35 -4.21
C LEU A 127 -3.99 13.12 -3.36
N LYS A 128 -3.58 11.85 -3.23
CA LYS A 128 -2.37 11.46 -2.49
C LYS A 128 -1.08 11.83 -3.22
N TRP A 129 -1.13 11.94 -4.54
CA TRP A 129 0.03 12.15 -5.40
C TRP A 129 -0.19 13.32 -6.35
N THR A 130 0.92 13.88 -6.82
CA THR A 130 0.94 14.79 -7.96
C THR A 130 1.14 13.96 -9.22
N TYR A 131 0.29 14.18 -10.23
CA TYR A 131 0.28 13.45 -11.48
C TYR A 131 0.65 14.36 -12.64
N GLY A 132 1.35 13.82 -13.62
CA GLY A 132 1.67 14.52 -14.86
C GLY A 132 2.36 13.60 -15.85
N PHE A 133 2.87 14.16 -16.93
CA PHE A 133 3.55 13.40 -17.98
C PHE A 133 4.71 14.21 -18.57
N ASP A 134 5.68 13.52 -19.16
CA ASP A 134 6.76 14.14 -19.93
C ASP A 134 6.29 14.50 -21.35
N HIS A 135 6.86 15.57 -21.88
CA HIS A 135 6.69 15.93 -23.29
C HIS A 135 7.91 16.68 -23.80
N ASN A 136 8.08 16.69 -25.13
CA ASN A 136 9.30 17.17 -25.77
C ASN A 136 9.00 18.34 -26.72
N PRO A 137 8.56 19.51 -26.21
CA PRO A 137 8.28 20.66 -27.05
C PRO A 137 9.56 21.21 -27.71
N LYS A 138 9.37 22.07 -28.72
CA LYS A 138 10.47 22.83 -29.33
C LYS A 138 11.13 23.71 -28.26
N PHE A 139 12.46 23.78 -28.31
CA PHE A 139 13.24 24.66 -27.44
C PHE A 139 12.86 26.12 -27.72
N GLN A 140 12.62 26.91 -26.67
CA GLN A 140 12.25 28.33 -26.74
C GLN A 140 13.27 29.22 -26.02
N GLU A 141 13.24 30.51 -26.33
CA GLU A 141 14.03 31.51 -25.62
C GLU A 141 13.62 31.55 -24.14
N GLY A 142 14.60 31.43 -23.23
CA GLY A 142 14.39 31.26 -21.79
C GLY A 142 14.49 29.81 -21.30
N ASP A 143 14.52 28.82 -22.19
CA ASP A 143 14.81 27.43 -21.80
C ASP A 143 16.29 27.24 -21.44
N PRO A 144 16.63 26.39 -20.44
CA PRO A 144 18.02 26.14 -20.06
C PRO A 144 18.81 25.52 -21.23
N PRO A 145 19.87 26.18 -21.75
CA PRO A 145 20.60 25.66 -22.92
C PRO A 145 21.21 24.27 -22.68
N SER A 146 21.59 23.96 -21.45
CA SER A 146 22.12 22.64 -21.06
C SER A 146 21.12 21.49 -21.22
N ARG A 147 19.81 21.78 -21.27
CA ARG A 147 18.73 20.80 -21.44
C ARG A 147 18.24 20.68 -22.88
N LYS A 148 18.89 21.37 -23.81
CA LYS A 148 18.56 21.31 -25.23
C LYS A 148 19.06 19.99 -25.82
N THR A 149 18.14 19.23 -26.39
CA THR A 149 18.47 17.98 -27.11
C THR A 149 18.97 18.27 -28.52
N SER A 150 19.66 17.31 -29.14
CA SER A 150 20.22 17.43 -30.50
C SER A 150 19.16 17.78 -31.56
N ASN A 151 17.91 17.35 -31.36
CA ASN A 151 16.76 17.67 -32.22
C ASN A 151 16.10 19.04 -31.93
N ARG A 152 16.81 19.97 -31.26
CA ARG A 152 16.32 21.33 -30.92
C ARG A 152 15.04 21.33 -30.06
N ARG A 153 14.87 20.31 -29.23
CA ARG A 153 13.76 20.20 -28.27
C ARG A 153 14.28 20.26 -26.84
N ILE A 154 13.37 20.17 -25.89
CA ILE A 154 13.65 20.09 -24.46
C ILE A 154 12.61 19.17 -23.84
N GLU A 155 13.03 18.30 -22.94
CA GLU A 155 12.10 17.50 -22.14
C GLU A 155 11.49 18.36 -21.03
N LYS A 156 10.16 18.36 -20.91
CA LYS A 156 9.41 19.13 -19.92
C LYS A 156 8.35 18.26 -19.25
N PHE A 157 8.12 18.49 -17.96
CA PHE A 157 7.06 17.84 -17.21
C PHE A 157 5.81 18.70 -17.27
N ARG A 158 4.70 18.13 -17.72
CA ARG A 158 3.39 18.77 -17.72
C ARG A 158 2.58 18.26 -16.54
N LEU A 159 2.29 19.15 -15.60
CA LEU A 159 1.42 18.88 -14.46
C LEU A 159 -0.02 18.66 -14.91
N MET A 160 -0.65 17.58 -14.44
CA MET A 160 -2.06 17.27 -14.66
C MET A 160 -2.90 17.55 -13.41
N ALA A 161 -2.50 16.97 -12.28
CA ALA A 161 -3.22 17.14 -11.01
C ALA A 161 -2.25 17.21 -9.84
N LYS A 162 -2.48 18.10 -8.89
CA LYS A 162 -1.55 18.35 -7.77
C LYS A 162 -1.95 17.56 -6.53
N ARG A 163 -0.98 17.01 -5.82
CA ARG A 163 -1.21 16.39 -4.50
C ARG A 163 -1.93 17.35 -3.56
N GLY A 164 -2.92 16.83 -2.84
CA GLY A 164 -3.63 17.52 -1.76
C GLY A 164 -4.82 18.35 -2.22
N ILE A 165 -5.09 18.44 -3.53
CA ILE A 165 -6.33 19.05 -4.01
C ILE A 165 -7.49 18.06 -3.81
N GLN A 166 -8.66 18.60 -3.49
CA GLN A 166 -9.91 17.87 -3.50
C GLN A 166 -10.44 17.80 -4.94
N VAL A 167 -10.85 16.62 -5.38
CA VAL A 167 -11.45 16.38 -6.70
C VAL A 167 -12.72 15.58 -6.55
N GLU A 168 -13.65 15.77 -7.48
CA GLU A 168 -14.82 14.91 -7.58
C GLU A 168 -14.43 13.52 -8.10
N VAL A 169 -15.19 12.50 -7.69
CA VAL A 169 -15.04 11.18 -8.29
C VAL A 169 -15.35 11.26 -9.78
N ASN A 170 -14.49 10.66 -10.61
CA ASN A 170 -14.53 10.72 -12.08
C ASN A 170 -14.22 12.09 -12.73
N GLN A 171 -13.75 13.07 -11.97
CA GLN A 171 -13.27 14.33 -12.55
C GLN A 171 -12.16 14.06 -13.59
N ARG A 172 -12.36 14.54 -14.81
CA ARG A 172 -11.41 14.36 -15.92
C ARG A 172 -10.36 15.47 -15.92
N PHE A 173 -9.10 15.08 -16.01
CA PHE A 173 -7.99 15.98 -16.33
C PHE A 173 -7.54 15.72 -17.76
N TYR A 174 -7.37 16.77 -18.55
CA TYR A 174 -6.96 16.65 -19.93
C TYR A 174 -5.93 17.70 -20.30
N ALA A 175 -5.09 17.34 -21.27
CA ALA A 175 -4.10 18.20 -21.87
C ALA A 175 -4.20 18.06 -23.39
N ARG A 176 -4.23 19.17 -24.12
CA ARG A 176 -4.14 19.14 -25.59
C ARG A 176 -2.68 19.01 -25.99
N MET A 177 -2.40 18.04 -26.85
CA MET A 177 -1.12 17.78 -27.47
C MET A 177 -1.32 17.70 -28.98
N TYR A 178 -0.30 18.09 -29.73
CA TYR A 178 -0.33 18.09 -31.19
C TYR A 178 0.82 17.21 -31.69
N PRO A 179 0.65 16.53 -32.84
CA PRO A 179 1.73 15.86 -33.52
C PRO A 179 2.90 16.83 -33.74
N PHE A 180 4.11 16.30 -33.61
CA PHE A 180 5.34 17.04 -33.87
C PHE A 180 5.57 17.25 -35.36
N ASP A 181 5.19 16.27 -36.17
CA ASP A 181 5.33 16.23 -37.61
C ASP A 181 3.97 15.96 -38.27
N PRO A 182 3.68 16.52 -39.47
CA PRO A 182 2.37 16.40 -40.11
C PRO A 182 1.94 14.96 -40.42
N ASP A 183 2.90 14.07 -40.64
CA ASP A 183 2.74 12.66 -41.01
C ASP A 183 2.90 11.71 -39.80
N GLN A 184 3.01 12.23 -38.59
CA GLN A 184 3.20 11.42 -37.38
C GLN A 184 1.94 10.61 -37.04
N THR A 185 2.07 9.28 -37.06
CA THR A 185 0.98 8.32 -36.83
C THR A 185 0.87 7.84 -35.37
N GLY A 186 1.81 8.20 -34.50
CA GLY A 186 1.81 7.78 -33.11
C GLY A 186 2.57 8.74 -32.19
N MET A 187 2.14 8.83 -30.93
CA MET A 187 2.79 9.63 -29.87
C MET A 187 3.00 8.76 -28.65
N LEU A 188 4.20 8.82 -28.06
CA LEU A 188 4.51 8.20 -26.78
C LEU A 188 4.36 9.25 -25.67
N PHE A 189 3.68 8.88 -24.58
CA PHE A 189 3.57 9.69 -23.37
C PHE A 189 3.92 8.81 -22.17
N ASN A 190 4.86 9.24 -21.33
CA ASN A 190 5.11 8.57 -20.06
C ASN A 190 4.40 9.35 -18.95
N PHE A 191 3.49 8.66 -18.26
CA PHE A 191 2.79 9.23 -17.12
C PHE A 191 3.57 8.94 -15.84
N TYR A 192 3.70 9.95 -14.99
CA TYR A 192 4.41 9.87 -13.72
C TYR A 192 3.54 10.34 -12.57
N TYR A 193 3.85 9.83 -11.38
CA TYR A 193 3.27 10.32 -10.13
C TYR A 193 4.37 10.50 -9.06
N THR A 194 4.19 11.46 -8.15
CA THR A 194 5.16 11.72 -7.08
C THR A 194 4.52 12.30 -5.82
N ALA A 195 5.16 12.10 -4.66
CA ALA A 195 4.75 12.70 -3.40
C ALA A 195 5.04 14.20 -3.33
N LYS A 196 5.95 14.71 -4.19
CA LYS A 196 6.34 16.12 -4.19
C LYS A 196 5.20 16.98 -4.74
N LYS A 197 4.95 18.14 -4.12
CA LYS A 197 3.93 19.11 -4.59
C LYS A 197 4.41 19.86 -5.84
N ASN A 198 5.71 20.11 -5.95
CA ASN A 198 6.32 20.81 -7.08
C ASN A 198 7.15 19.80 -7.87
N CYS A 199 6.89 19.71 -9.18
CA CYS A 199 7.56 18.79 -10.07
C CYS A 199 8.39 19.56 -11.09
N ARG A 200 9.63 19.12 -11.29
CA ARG A 200 10.51 19.50 -12.40
C ARG A 200 11.03 18.19 -12.99
N VAL A 201 11.23 18.12 -14.29
CA VAL A 201 12.00 17.00 -14.88
C VAL A 201 13.40 17.09 -14.29
N LEU A 202 13.90 15.95 -13.81
CA LEU A 202 15.28 15.79 -13.32
C LEU A 202 16.29 16.28 -14.37
#